data_AF-A0A969T9C4-F1
#
_entry.id   AF-A0A969T9C4-F1
#
_cell.length_a   1.000
_cell.length_b   1.000
_cell.length_c   1.000
_cell.angle_alpha   90.00
_cell.angle_beta   90.00
_cell.angle_gamma   90.00
#
_symmetry.space_group_name_H-M   'P 1'
#
loop_
_entity.id
_entity.type
_entity.pdbx_description
1 polymer ?
#
loop_
_entity_poly.entity_id
_entity_poly.type
_entity_poly.pdbx_seq_one_letter_code
_entity_poly.pdbx_strand_id
1 'polypeptide(L)'
;MFKLINLTKISSTALLGILATGTLISQSAMATPVRIDSLDTTRVPATSRTGNVCDKNGDNCASKNYGTGTNIKLNGFKAGGKDYSILKLVDEARFQRVNNNKVQGIRHIYFLEAGSNNSIGSSAVFTMEDAVRSDFINGGTDNVFANDSGVNFNNIERVDFLIKSGLIVKPDYVNDAGFLILERGGNDSFNIAAITEVDANGNPSKFGNLINVNKDTGIWGNSGINISTSVFKSI
;
A
#
# COMPACT_ATOMS: atom_id res chain seq x y z
N MET A 1 1.85 -26.00 1.04
CA MET A 1 2.42 -25.94 -0.32
C MET A 1 3.06 -24.56 -0.49
N PHE A 2 4.39 -24.49 -0.40
CA PHE A 2 5.11 -23.24 -0.65
C PHE A 2 4.94 -22.88 -2.13
N LYS A 3 4.34 -21.72 -2.41
CA LYS A 3 4.31 -21.18 -3.76
C LYS A 3 5.54 -20.30 -3.86
N LEU A 4 6.56 -20.71 -4.62
CA LEU A 4 7.50 -19.74 -5.15
C LEU A 4 6.67 -18.83 -6.05
N ILE A 5 6.23 -17.70 -5.52
CA ILE A 5 5.68 -16.63 -6.32
C ILE A 5 6.93 -15.86 -6.76
N ASN A 6 7.30 -16.01 -8.02
CA ASN A 6 8.08 -14.95 -8.65
C ASN A 6 7.28 -13.66 -8.44
N LEU A 7 7.85 -12.68 -7.74
CA LEU A 7 7.28 -11.35 -7.70
C LEU A 7 7.53 -10.73 -9.07
N THR A 8 6.75 -11.16 -10.05
CA THR A 8 6.97 -10.80 -11.45
C THR A 8 6.62 -9.36 -11.77
N LYS A 9 6.15 -8.54 -10.82
CA LYS A 9 6.02 -7.07 -10.94
C LYS A 9 5.56 -6.49 -9.61
N ILE A 10 6.25 -5.46 -9.12
CA ILE A 10 5.75 -4.50 -8.14
C ILE A 10 5.96 -3.14 -8.75
N SER A 11 4.92 -2.32 -8.74
CA SER A 11 4.78 -1.16 -9.57
C SER A 11 3.97 -0.08 -8.89
N SER A 12 4.33 1.19 -9.09
CA SER A 12 3.74 2.30 -8.31
C SER A 12 3.84 3.68 -8.99
N THR A 13 3.14 4.68 -8.43
CA THR A 13 2.82 6.01 -9.03
C THR A 13 3.49 7.22 -8.35
N ALA A 14 3.70 8.33 -9.07
CA ALA A 14 3.95 9.69 -8.52
C ALA A 14 3.33 10.77 -9.44
N LEU A 15 2.91 11.90 -8.88
CA LEU A 15 2.03 12.90 -9.50
C LEU A 15 2.83 14.15 -9.93
N LEU A 16 2.60 14.62 -11.16
CA LEU A 16 3.16 15.87 -11.71
C LEU A 16 2.09 16.91 -12.10
N GLY A 17 2.18 18.17 -11.62
CA GLY A 17 1.70 19.38 -12.34
C GLY A 17 0.63 20.32 -11.72
N ILE A 18 0.97 21.62 -11.66
CA ILE A 18 0.15 22.85 -11.62
C ILE A 18 0.91 23.96 -12.38
N LEU A 19 0.28 24.51 -13.43
CA LEU A 19 0.53 25.88 -13.88
C LEU A 19 -0.76 26.66 -13.61
N ALA A 20 -0.69 27.70 -12.78
CA ALA A 20 -1.24 29.03 -13.09
C ALA A 20 -1.29 29.92 -11.84
N THR A 21 -0.91 31.17 -12.10
CA THR A 21 -0.93 32.35 -11.26
C THR A 21 -2.35 32.75 -10.82
N GLY A 22 -2.50 33.11 -9.55
CA GLY A 22 -3.45 34.14 -9.09
C GLY A 22 -4.94 33.77 -9.02
N THR A 23 -5.42 33.62 -7.78
CA THR A 23 -6.83 33.69 -7.31
C THR A 23 -7.81 32.62 -7.79
N LEU A 24 -8.53 32.05 -6.80
CA LEU A 24 -9.32 30.81 -6.80
C LEU A 24 -8.44 29.55 -6.84
N ILE A 25 -8.31 28.86 -5.70
CA ILE A 25 -7.80 27.49 -5.66
C ILE A 25 -8.88 26.61 -6.31
N SER A 26 -8.97 26.62 -7.64
CA SER A 26 -9.67 25.60 -8.38
C SER A 26 -9.00 24.27 -8.06
N GLN A 27 -9.77 23.25 -7.69
CA GLN A 27 -9.25 21.89 -7.52
C GLN A 27 -8.47 21.52 -8.79
N SER A 28 -7.15 21.47 -8.70
CA SER A 28 -6.32 20.96 -9.79
C SER A 28 -6.70 19.50 -9.96
N ALA A 29 -7.17 19.13 -11.15
CA ALA A 29 -7.41 17.74 -11.50
C ALA A 29 -6.12 16.94 -11.21
N MET A 30 -6.26 15.77 -10.58
CA MET A 30 -5.13 14.86 -10.45
C MET A 30 -4.63 14.50 -11.87
N ALA A 31 -3.33 14.67 -12.11
CA ALA A 31 -2.69 14.38 -13.38
C ALA A 31 -2.70 12.88 -13.70
N THR A 32 -2.43 12.54 -14.97
CA THR A 32 -2.35 11.16 -15.46
C THR A 32 -1.34 10.36 -14.62
N PRO A 33 -1.69 9.14 -14.17
CA PRO A 33 -0.76 8.26 -13.47
C PRO A 33 0.54 8.03 -14.25
N VAL A 34 1.67 8.09 -13.55
CA VAL A 34 3.01 7.83 -14.12
C VAL A 34 3.56 6.52 -13.56
N ARG A 35 4.22 5.74 -14.42
CA ARG A 35 4.89 4.49 -14.07
C ARG A 35 6.21 4.76 -13.33
N ILE A 36 6.50 4.01 -12.27
CA ILE A 36 7.83 3.98 -11.63
C ILE A 36 8.83 3.12 -12.41
N ASP A 37 10.03 3.67 -12.55
CA ASP A 37 11.15 3.07 -13.29
C ASP A 37 12.00 2.17 -12.37
N SER A 38 12.23 2.60 -11.12
CA SER A 38 12.98 1.80 -10.12
C SER A 38 12.70 2.27 -8.70
N LEU A 39 12.88 1.37 -7.71
CA LEU A 39 12.85 1.72 -6.29
C LEU A 39 14.27 1.90 -5.73
N ASP A 40 14.46 2.92 -4.90
CA ASP A 40 15.64 3.04 -4.04
C ASP A 40 15.29 2.40 -2.69
N THR A 41 15.99 1.31 -2.37
CA THR A 41 15.73 0.52 -1.17
C THR A 41 17.00 0.16 -0.42
N THR A 42 16.87 0.00 0.89
CA THR A 42 17.91 -0.53 1.76
C THR A 42 17.39 -1.72 2.55
N ARG A 43 18.24 -2.71 2.80
CA ARG A 43 17.93 -3.79 3.74
C ARG A 43 18.40 -3.40 5.13
N VAL A 44 17.50 -3.44 6.09
CA VAL A 44 17.79 -3.16 7.51
C VAL A 44 17.43 -4.38 8.37
N PRO A 45 18.08 -4.63 9.51
CA PRO A 45 17.70 -5.73 10.40
C PRO A 45 16.21 -5.69 10.74
N ALA A 46 15.53 -6.82 10.60
CA ALA A 46 14.14 -6.93 11.04
C ALA A 46 14.06 -7.06 12.57
N THR A 47 12.94 -6.65 13.15
CA THR A 47 12.72 -6.75 14.60
C THR A 47 12.28 -8.16 14.95
N SER A 48 13.16 -8.92 15.60
CA SER A 48 12.84 -10.28 16.01
C SER A 48 11.81 -10.30 17.13
N ARG A 49 10.78 -11.14 16.98
CA ARG A 49 9.80 -11.43 18.03
C ARG A 49 9.07 -12.73 17.75
N THR A 50 8.43 -13.26 18.78
CA THR A 50 7.48 -14.36 18.63
C THR A 50 6.05 -13.80 18.67
N GLY A 51 5.15 -14.37 17.87
CA GLY A 51 3.75 -13.98 17.86
C GLY A 51 2.86 -15.00 17.16
N ASN A 52 1.59 -15.04 17.56
CA ASN A 52 0.60 -15.89 16.90
C ASN A 52 0.19 -15.30 15.56
N VAL A 53 -0.02 -16.17 14.57
CA VAL A 53 -0.56 -15.81 13.27
C VAL A 53 -1.31 -16.98 12.68
N CYS A 54 -2.36 -16.69 11.93
CA CYS A 54 -3.10 -17.70 11.19
C CYS A 54 -2.71 -17.70 9.73
N ASP A 55 -2.75 -18.87 9.10
CA ASP A 55 -2.54 -19.00 7.66
C ASP A 55 -3.56 -18.16 6.85
N LYS A 56 -3.38 -18.11 5.52
CA LYS A 56 -4.26 -17.37 4.60
C LYS A 56 -5.75 -17.72 4.74
N ASN A 57 -6.08 -18.94 5.16
CA ASN A 57 -7.47 -19.35 5.34
C ASN A 57 -8.02 -18.85 6.66
N GLY A 58 -7.16 -18.69 7.67
CA GLY A 58 -7.52 -18.36 9.05
C GLY A 58 -7.79 -19.61 9.89
N ASP A 59 -7.55 -20.80 9.34
CA ASP A 59 -7.93 -22.07 9.97
C ASP A 59 -6.83 -22.58 10.90
N ASN A 60 -5.55 -22.34 10.55
CA ASN A 60 -4.41 -22.82 11.31
C ASN A 60 -3.62 -21.66 11.91
N CYS A 61 -3.85 -21.43 13.20
CA CYS A 61 -3.14 -20.41 13.98
C CYS A 61 -2.02 -21.04 14.80
N ALA A 62 -0.81 -20.49 14.69
CA ALA A 62 0.35 -20.95 15.45
C ALA A 62 1.29 -19.81 15.81
N SER A 63 2.07 -20.02 16.87
CA SER A 63 3.17 -19.13 17.21
C SER A 63 4.28 -19.23 16.16
N LYS A 64 4.76 -18.08 15.70
CA LYS A 64 5.82 -17.92 14.69
C LYS A 64 6.90 -16.98 15.17
N ASN A 65 8.12 -17.24 14.70
CA ASN A 65 9.23 -16.31 14.84
C ASN A 65 9.20 -15.34 13.66
N TYR A 66 9.11 -14.06 13.98
CA TYR A 66 9.22 -12.92 13.07
C TYR A 66 10.62 -12.33 13.12
N GLY A 67 10.95 -11.53 12.11
CA GLY A 67 12.18 -10.78 12.03
C GLY A 67 13.42 -11.67 12.07
N THR A 68 13.36 -12.83 11.40
CA THR A 68 14.52 -13.71 11.23
C THR A 68 15.43 -13.28 10.08
N GLY A 69 15.05 -12.22 9.34
CA GLY A 69 15.77 -11.68 8.20
C GLY A 69 15.91 -10.16 8.26
N THR A 70 15.57 -9.49 7.16
CA THR A 70 15.69 -8.04 7.01
C THR A 70 14.35 -7.43 6.61
N ASN A 71 14.14 -6.16 6.93
CA ASN A 71 13.12 -5.35 6.26
C ASN A 71 13.72 -4.71 5.01
N ILE A 72 12.91 -4.56 3.97
CA ILE A 72 13.27 -3.82 2.77
C ILE A 72 12.67 -2.42 2.91
N LYS A 73 13.49 -1.47 3.37
CA LYS A 73 13.09 -0.09 3.57
C LYS A 73 13.10 0.66 2.24
N LEU A 74 12.03 1.38 1.96
CA LEU A 74 11.92 2.29 0.84
C LEU A 74 12.52 3.65 1.19
N ASN A 75 13.53 4.08 0.46
CA ASN A 75 14.16 5.39 0.62
C ASN A 75 13.58 6.42 -0.36
N GLY A 76 13.20 5.94 -1.55
CA GLY A 76 12.74 6.77 -2.67
C GLY A 76 12.48 5.94 -3.92
N PHE A 77 12.29 6.60 -5.05
CA PHE A 77 12.05 5.93 -6.33
C PHE A 77 12.37 6.85 -7.51
N LYS A 78 12.54 6.28 -8.69
CA LYS A 78 12.66 7.00 -9.96
C LYS A 78 11.37 6.86 -10.77
N ALA A 79 10.92 7.96 -11.37
CA ALA A 79 9.79 7.95 -12.31
C ALA A 79 9.96 9.07 -13.35
N GLY A 80 9.81 8.73 -14.63
CA GLY A 80 9.89 9.69 -15.72
C GLY A 80 11.24 10.41 -15.78
N GLY A 81 12.32 9.71 -15.41
CA GLY A 81 13.67 10.26 -15.34
C GLY A 81 13.96 11.19 -14.15
N LYS A 82 13.01 11.38 -13.22
CA LYS A 82 13.19 12.14 -11.98
C LYS A 82 13.37 11.22 -10.78
N ASP A 83 14.14 11.68 -9.80
CA ASP A 83 14.28 11.06 -8.47
C ASP A 83 13.28 11.68 -7.49
N TYR A 84 12.59 10.82 -6.74
CA TYR A 84 11.64 11.20 -5.70
C TYR A 84 12.07 10.62 -4.35
N SER A 85 11.85 11.40 -3.30
CA SER A 85 12.03 10.96 -1.91
C SER A 85 10.67 10.81 -1.23
N ILE A 86 10.63 9.96 -0.20
CA ILE A 86 9.44 9.82 0.63
C ILE A 86 9.33 11.03 1.56
N LEU A 87 8.42 11.95 1.24
CA LEU A 87 8.21 13.16 2.04
C LEU A 87 7.60 12.84 3.41
N LYS A 88 6.58 11.99 3.44
CA LYS A 88 5.84 11.64 4.65
C LYS A 88 5.05 10.34 4.44
N LEU A 89 5.05 9.48 5.47
CA LEU A 89 4.09 8.38 5.59
C LEU A 89 2.78 8.92 6.16
N VAL A 90 1.66 8.31 5.78
CA VAL A 90 0.36 8.78 6.26
C VAL A 90 0.22 8.64 7.78
N ASP A 91 -0.49 9.59 8.38
CA ASP A 91 -0.73 9.61 9.83
C ASP A 91 -1.73 8.53 10.23
N GLU A 92 -2.61 8.14 9.30
CA GLU A 92 -3.67 7.19 9.55
C GLU A 92 -4.11 6.50 8.25
N ALA A 93 -4.44 5.22 8.36
CA ALA A 93 -5.11 4.44 7.32
C ALA A 93 -6.41 3.89 7.92
N ARG A 94 -7.53 4.04 7.23
CA ARG A 94 -8.84 3.49 7.65
C ARG A 94 -9.41 2.64 6.55
N PHE A 95 -9.71 1.38 6.86
CA PHE A 95 -10.42 0.49 5.95
C PHE A 95 -11.91 0.62 6.20
N GLN A 96 -12.64 1.17 5.23
CA GLN A 96 -14.09 1.34 5.29
C GLN A 96 -14.75 0.03 4.90
N ARG A 97 -15.46 -0.57 5.87
CA ARG A 97 -15.96 -1.92 5.78
C ARG A 97 -17.48 -1.97 5.66
N VAL A 98 -17.98 -2.82 4.77
CA VAL A 98 -19.39 -3.15 4.63
C VAL A 98 -19.51 -4.66 4.62
N ASN A 99 -20.08 -5.20 5.70
CA ASN A 99 -20.30 -6.64 5.86
C ASN A 99 -21.01 -7.26 4.65
N ASN A 100 -20.59 -8.48 4.30
CA ASN A 100 -21.16 -9.25 3.20
C ASN A 100 -21.36 -10.72 3.60
N ASN A 101 -21.93 -11.54 2.73
CA ASN A 101 -22.24 -12.94 3.04
C ASN A 101 -21.01 -13.84 3.29
N LYS A 102 -19.78 -13.38 3.00
CA LYS A 102 -18.52 -14.10 3.25
C LYS A 102 -17.76 -13.59 4.47
N VAL A 103 -17.89 -12.31 4.79
CA VAL A 103 -17.07 -11.61 5.80
C VAL A 103 -17.93 -10.65 6.60
N GLN A 104 -17.85 -10.81 7.92
CA GLN A 104 -18.49 -9.95 8.91
C GLN A 104 -17.41 -9.37 9.82
N GLY A 105 -17.58 -8.10 10.23
CA GLY A 105 -16.70 -7.45 11.19
C GLY A 105 -15.32 -7.11 10.62
N ILE A 106 -14.34 -6.99 11.53
CA ILE A 106 -12.96 -6.71 11.15
C ILE A 106 -12.28 -8.00 10.70
N ARG A 107 -11.54 -7.89 9.60
CA ARG A 107 -10.65 -8.94 9.11
C ARG A 107 -9.40 -8.29 8.54
N HIS A 108 -8.25 -8.77 8.99
CA HIS A 108 -6.97 -8.37 8.44
C HIS A 108 -6.42 -9.47 7.52
N ILE A 109 -5.99 -9.07 6.34
CA ILE A 109 -5.36 -9.94 5.34
C ILE A 109 -4.11 -9.24 4.86
N TYR A 110 -2.97 -9.85 5.15
CA TYR A 110 -1.66 -9.26 4.91
C TYR A 110 -0.66 -10.31 4.48
N PHE A 111 0.36 -9.89 3.75
CA PHE A 111 1.50 -10.71 3.39
C PHE A 111 2.75 -10.23 4.11
N LEU A 112 3.66 -11.16 4.37
CA LEU A 112 5.00 -10.89 4.92
C LEU A 112 6.04 -11.76 4.21
N GLU A 113 7.29 -11.27 4.15
CA GLU A 113 8.42 -12.04 3.62
C GLU A 113 8.61 -13.34 4.42
N ALA A 114 8.67 -14.46 3.71
CA ALA A 114 8.91 -15.77 4.29
C ALA A 114 10.36 -15.86 4.77
N GLY A 115 10.55 -16.36 5.99
CA GLY A 115 11.85 -16.71 6.54
C GLY A 115 12.23 -18.17 6.29
N SER A 116 13.34 -18.60 6.87
CA SER A 116 13.76 -20.01 6.86
C SER A 116 12.94 -20.84 7.87
N ASN A 117 12.87 -22.16 7.69
CA ASN A 117 12.27 -23.07 8.69
C ASN A 117 10.86 -22.66 9.16
N ASN A 118 10.00 -22.25 8.21
CA ASN A 118 8.61 -21.87 8.48
C ASN A 118 8.47 -20.63 9.41
N SER A 119 9.46 -19.74 9.42
CA SER A 119 9.46 -18.43 10.09
C SER A 119 9.07 -17.29 9.15
N ILE A 120 9.03 -16.06 9.68
CA ILE A 120 8.74 -14.83 8.94
C ILE A 120 9.99 -13.95 8.95
N GLY A 121 10.47 -13.59 7.76
CA GLY A 121 11.73 -12.86 7.56
C GLY A 121 11.63 -11.39 7.91
N SER A 122 10.48 -10.76 7.64
CA SER A 122 10.21 -9.35 7.95
C SER A 122 9.84 -9.13 9.41
N SER A 123 9.85 -7.88 9.86
CA SER A 123 9.21 -7.46 11.11
C SER A 123 7.74 -7.85 11.11
N ALA A 124 7.20 -8.05 12.33
CA ALA A 124 5.80 -8.39 12.49
C ALA A 124 4.88 -7.21 12.15
N VAL A 125 3.76 -7.55 11.51
CA VAL A 125 2.63 -6.68 11.24
C VAL A 125 1.38 -7.47 11.63
N PHE A 126 0.42 -6.83 12.29
CA PHE A 126 -0.78 -7.51 12.83
C PHE A 126 -2.08 -7.00 12.23
N THR A 127 -2.06 -5.80 11.64
CA THR A 127 -3.22 -5.16 11.03
C THR A 127 -2.90 -4.74 9.60
N MET A 128 -3.95 -4.55 8.80
CA MET A 128 -3.79 -4.04 7.43
C MET A 128 -3.35 -2.58 7.45
N GLU A 129 -3.81 -1.84 8.45
CA GLU A 129 -3.47 -0.45 8.74
C GLU A 129 -1.97 -0.28 9.00
N ASP A 130 -1.39 -1.14 9.84
CA ASP A 130 0.06 -1.14 10.07
C ASP A 130 0.83 -1.51 8.79
N ALA A 131 0.31 -2.47 8.02
CA ALA A 131 0.95 -2.94 6.79
C ALA A 131 1.09 -1.82 5.75
N VAL A 132 0.00 -1.07 5.49
CA VAL A 132 0.00 -0.01 4.46
C VAL A 132 0.62 1.31 4.91
N ARG A 133 0.90 1.46 6.22
CA ARG A 133 1.56 2.64 6.79
C ARG A 133 3.07 2.49 6.94
N SER A 134 3.61 1.31 6.68
CA SER A 134 5.04 1.03 6.80
C SER A 134 5.82 1.52 5.57
N ASP A 135 7.07 1.92 5.76
CA ASP A 135 8.06 2.10 4.71
C ASP A 135 8.81 0.79 4.36
N PHE A 136 8.42 -0.34 4.96
CA PHE A 136 8.95 -1.66 4.65
C PHE A 136 8.09 -2.36 3.61
N ILE A 137 8.62 -2.57 2.41
CA ILE A 137 7.88 -3.08 1.24
C ILE A 137 7.82 -4.61 1.16
N ASN A 138 8.49 -5.30 2.09
CA ASN A 138 8.45 -6.75 2.21
C ASN A 138 7.33 -7.24 3.15
N GLY A 139 6.38 -6.37 3.44
CA GLY A 139 5.06 -6.66 3.99
C GLY A 139 4.01 -5.74 3.37
N GLY A 140 2.75 -6.13 3.43
CA GLY A 140 1.65 -5.37 2.84
C GLY A 140 0.32 -6.07 2.97
N THR A 141 -0.70 -5.59 2.27
CA THR A 141 -2.04 -6.19 2.28
C THR A 141 -2.25 -7.12 1.09
N ASP A 142 -3.17 -8.07 1.22
CA ASP A 142 -3.56 -8.97 0.14
C ASP A 142 -5.06 -8.88 -0.10
N ASN A 143 -5.46 -8.85 -1.37
CA ASN A 143 -6.86 -8.91 -1.80
C ASN A 143 -7.78 -7.91 -1.06
N VAL A 144 -7.33 -6.65 -0.98
CA VAL A 144 -8.00 -5.57 -0.22
C VAL A 144 -9.48 -5.48 -0.56
N PHE A 145 -9.83 -5.45 -1.85
CA PHE A 145 -11.19 -5.26 -2.35
C PHE A 145 -11.85 -6.56 -2.86
N ALA A 146 -11.34 -7.75 -2.50
CA ALA A 146 -11.91 -9.02 -2.94
C ALA A 146 -13.16 -9.39 -2.12
N ASN A 147 -14.28 -8.72 -2.39
CA ASN A 147 -15.49 -8.84 -1.55
C ASN A 147 -16.41 -10.01 -1.95
N ASP A 148 -16.37 -10.45 -3.21
CA ASP A 148 -17.31 -11.44 -3.75
C ASP A 148 -16.68 -12.56 -4.61
N SER A 149 -15.41 -12.41 -4.98
CA SER A 149 -14.71 -13.29 -5.91
C SER A 149 -13.24 -13.50 -5.51
N GLY A 150 -12.64 -14.59 -6.00
CA GLY A 150 -11.25 -14.94 -5.70
C GLY A 150 -11.05 -15.72 -4.40
N VAL A 151 -9.90 -15.49 -3.75
CA VAL A 151 -9.52 -16.09 -2.46
C VAL A 151 -9.28 -14.99 -1.44
N ASN A 152 -9.20 -15.34 -0.15
CA ASN A 152 -8.96 -14.36 0.92
C ASN A 152 -9.99 -13.21 0.90
N PHE A 153 -11.28 -13.57 0.95
CA PHE A 153 -12.37 -12.60 0.90
C PHE A 153 -12.27 -11.53 1.98
N ASN A 154 -12.63 -10.31 1.61
CA ASN A 154 -12.69 -9.13 2.46
C ASN A 154 -14.09 -8.50 2.46
N ASN A 155 -14.25 -7.39 3.18
CA ASN A 155 -15.48 -6.59 3.23
C ASN A 155 -15.19 -5.10 3.08
N ILE A 156 -14.16 -4.73 2.31
CA ILE A 156 -13.64 -3.37 2.26
C ILE A 156 -14.10 -2.73 0.97
N GLU A 157 -14.73 -1.55 1.06
CA GLU A 157 -15.21 -0.78 -0.10
C GLU A 157 -14.32 0.43 -0.39
N ARG A 158 -13.58 0.91 0.61
CA ARG A 158 -12.70 2.08 0.49
C ARG A 158 -11.57 2.01 1.51
N VAL A 159 -10.39 2.55 1.15
CA VAL A 159 -9.28 2.77 2.09
C VAL A 159 -8.95 4.24 2.12
N ASP A 160 -9.05 4.85 3.30
CA ASP A 160 -8.74 6.27 3.50
C ASP A 160 -7.33 6.41 4.05
N PHE A 161 -6.49 7.14 3.33
CA PHE A 161 -5.12 7.48 3.73
C PHE A 161 -5.07 8.96 4.13
N LEU A 162 -4.93 9.24 5.42
CA LEU A 162 -5.04 10.60 5.96
C LEU A 162 -3.69 11.15 6.41
N ILE A 163 -3.38 12.36 5.96
CA ILE A 163 -2.34 13.22 6.51
C ILE A 163 -3.07 14.34 7.25
N LYS A 164 -3.07 14.31 8.59
CA LYS A 164 -3.92 15.17 9.44
C LYS A 164 -3.58 16.65 9.30
N SER A 165 -2.30 16.95 9.05
CA SER A 165 -1.82 18.32 8.80
C SER A 165 -2.00 18.77 7.35
N GLY A 166 -2.54 17.92 6.48
CA GLY A 166 -2.41 18.05 5.03
C GLY A 166 -0.98 17.78 4.56
N LEU A 167 -0.84 17.64 3.24
CA LEU A 167 0.45 17.52 2.57
C LEU A 167 0.96 18.92 2.24
N ILE A 168 2.05 19.35 2.89
CA ILE A 168 2.69 20.64 2.63
C ILE A 168 3.87 20.40 1.71
N VAL A 169 3.82 21.01 0.51
CA VAL A 169 4.86 20.90 -0.51
C VAL A 169 5.41 22.29 -0.77
N LYS A 170 6.73 22.38 -0.96
CA LYS A 170 7.38 23.64 -1.36
C LYS A 170 6.81 24.11 -2.71
N PRO A 171 6.60 25.42 -2.94
CA PRO A 171 6.00 25.93 -4.18
C PRO A 171 6.63 25.36 -5.46
N ASP A 172 7.95 25.27 -5.53
CA ASP A 172 8.69 24.76 -6.70
C ASP A 172 8.46 23.26 -6.97
N TYR A 173 7.90 22.53 -6.02
CA TYR A 173 7.69 21.07 -6.07
C TYR A 173 6.21 20.69 -6.00
N VAL A 174 5.28 21.66 -5.99
CA VAL A 174 3.83 21.38 -6.03
C VAL A 174 3.49 20.49 -7.22
N ASN A 175 4.27 20.67 -8.29
CA ASN A 175 4.15 19.90 -9.51
C ASN A 175 4.90 18.60 -9.46
N ASP A 176 5.62 18.23 -8.41
CA ASP A 176 6.46 17.03 -8.36
C ASP A 176 6.14 16.22 -7.08
N ALA A 177 4.92 16.35 -6.55
CA ALA A 177 4.46 15.68 -5.35
C ALA A 177 3.20 14.84 -5.62
N GLY A 178 3.19 13.61 -5.11
CA GLY A 178 2.10 12.67 -5.30
C GLY A 178 2.08 11.51 -4.32
N PHE A 179 1.28 10.50 -4.64
CA PHE A 179 1.10 9.30 -3.84
C PHE A 179 1.70 8.09 -4.52
N LEU A 180 2.46 7.32 -3.73
CA LEU A 180 3.06 6.07 -4.13
C LEU A 180 2.14 4.89 -3.80
N ILE A 181 1.71 4.14 -4.83
CA ILE A 181 0.87 2.94 -4.66
C ILE A 181 1.63 1.69 -5.09
N LEU A 182 2.12 0.89 -4.15
CA LEU A 182 2.81 -0.37 -4.44
C LEU A 182 1.83 -1.55 -4.41
N GLU A 183 1.89 -2.42 -5.42
CA GLU A 183 1.04 -3.63 -5.50
C GLU A 183 1.90 -4.89 -5.70
N ARG A 184 1.51 -5.98 -5.03
CA ARG A 184 2.18 -7.28 -5.03
C ARG A 184 1.74 -8.13 -6.23
N GLY A 185 2.15 -7.74 -7.44
CA GLY A 185 1.88 -8.51 -8.67
C GLY A 185 1.74 -7.64 -9.91
N GLY A 186 1.48 -6.35 -9.73
CA GLY A 186 1.19 -5.38 -10.77
C GLY A 186 0.01 -5.79 -11.64
N ASN A 187 -1.06 -6.33 -11.05
CA ASN A 187 -2.12 -7.04 -11.79
C ASN A 187 -3.55 -6.57 -11.54
N ASP A 188 -3.75 -5.52 -10.74
CA ASP A 188 -5.08 -5.03 -10.40
C ASP A 188 -5.32 -3.61 -10.88
N SER A 189 -6.54 -3.33 -11.34
CA SER A 189 -7.01 -1.97 -11.59
C SER A 189 -7.48 -1.36 -10.28
N PHE A 190 -7.35 -0.05 -10.13
CA PHE A 190 -7.81 0.63 -8.91
C PHE A 190 -8.38 2.01 -9.22
N ASN A 191 -9.15 2.52 -8.27
CA ASN A 191 -9.63 3.90 -8.29
C ASN A 191 -8.98 4.68 -7.15
N ILE A 192 -8.64 5.94 -7.40
CA ILE A 192 -8.05 6.83 -6.40
C ILE A 192 -8.62 8.24 -6.52
N ALA A 193 -8.85 8.89 -5.38
CA ALA A 193 -9.21 10.29 -5.30
C ALA A 193 -8.50 10.94 -4.12
N ALA A 194 -8.09 12.20 -4.27
CA ALA A 194 -7.54 12.97 -3.16
C ALA A 194 -8.67 13.30 -2.15
N ILE A 195 -8.42 13.10 -0.86
CA ILE A 195 -9.29 13.63 0.20
C ILE A 195 -8.98 15.12 0.33
N THR A 196 -9.98 15.98 0.11
CA THR A 196 -9.80 17.44 0.11
C THR A 196 -10.41 18.12 1.33
N GLU A 197 -11.26 17.41 2.07
CA GLU A 197 -11.88 17.91 3.30
C GLU A 197 -12.18 16.74 4.25
N VAL A 198 -12.09 17.01 5.55
CA VAL A 198 -12.54 16.12 6.62
C VAL A 198 -13.60 16.82 7.46
N ASP A 199 -14.56 16.07 7.97
CA ASP A 199 -15.59 16.57 8.90
C ASP A 199 -15.01 16.81 10.31
N ALA A 200 -15.87 17.29 11.23
CA ALA A 200 -15.50 17.53 12.63
C ALA A 200 -15.05 16.27 13.39
N ASN A 201 -15.40 15.07 12.89
CA ASN A 201 -15.00 13.79 13.45
C ASN A 201 -13.72 13.25 12.77
N GLY A 202 -13.14 14.00 11.83
CA GLY A 202 -11.97 13.62 11.07
C GLY A 202 -12.25 12.58 9.98
N ASN A 203 -13.50 12.40 9.54
CA ASN A 203 -13.83 11.52 8.41
C ASN A 203 -13.75 12.30 7.09
N PRO A 204 -13.28 11.68 6.00
CA PRO A 204 -13.33 12.30 4.68
C PRO A 204 -14.75 12.75 4.31
N SER A 205 -14.94 14.05 4.07
CA SER A 205 -16.23 14.67 3.74
C SER A 205 -16.30 15.13 2.28
N LYS A 206 -15.14 15.41 1.65
CA LYS A 206 -15.04 15.74 0.22
C LYS A 206 -13.83 15.08 -0.42
N PHE A 207 -13.99 14.76 -1.70
CA PHE A 207 -12.98 14.16 -2.55
C PHE A 207 -12.80 15.00 -3.81
N GLY A 208 -11.57 15.00 -4.33
CA GLY A 208 -11.30 15.47 -5.68
C GLY A 208 -11.82 14.49 -6.74
N ASN A 209 -11.43 14.74 -7.99
CA ASN A 209 -11.81 13.87 -9.11
C ASN A 209 -11.33 12.42 -8.89
N LEU A 210 -12.23 11.47 -9.15
CA LEU A 210 -11.90 10.06 -9.16
C LEU A 210 -11.09 9.73 -10.41
N ILE A 211 -9.90 9.17 -10.23
CA ILE A 211 -9.11 8.58 -11.30
C ILE A 211 -9.32 7.07 -11.29
N ASN A 212 -9.65 6.53 -12.46
CA ASN A 212 -9.54 5.11 -12.73
C ASN A 212 -8.16 4.79 -13.30
N VAL A 213 -7.47 3.83 -12.68
CA VAL A 213 -6.19 3.32 -13.12
C VAL A 213 -6.41 1.89 -13.61
N ASN A 214 -6.38 1.72 -14.92
CA ASN A 214 -6.59 0.42 -15.55
C ASN A 214 -5.25 -0.33 -15.67
N LYS A 215 -5.19 -1.55 -15.14
CA LYS A 215 -4.01 -2.42 -15.22
C LYS A 215 -3.53 -2.69 -16.65
N ASP A 216 -4.44 -2.69 -17.62
CA ASP A 216 -4.15 -3.05 -19.01
C ASP A 216 -3.38 -1.97 -19.77
N THR A 217 -3.22 -0.77 -19.19
CA THR A 217 -2.47 0.34 -19.81
C THR A 217 -0.96 0.25 -19.58
N GLY A 218 -0.46 -0.83 -18.96
CA GLY A 218 0.96 -0.98 -18.64
C GLY A 218 1.45 0.04 -17.60
N ILE A 219 0.53 0.57 -16.78
CA ILE A 219 0.83 1.58 -15.76
C ILE A 219 1.75 1.05 -14.66
N TRP A 220 1.77 -0.27 -14.51
CA TRP A 220 2.53 -0.97 -13.51
C TRP A 220 4.03 -1.12 -13.92
N GLY A 221 4.94 -0.40 -13.23
CA GLY A 221 6.41 -0.51 -13.32
C GLY A 221 7.04 -1.82 -12.83
N ASN A 222 8.37 -1.90 -12.83
CA ASN A 222 9.08 -3.09 -12.34
C ASN A 222 10.18 -2.67 -11.35
N SER A 223 10.00 -3.02 -10.08
CA SER A 223 10.99 -2.74 -9.04
C SER A 223 12.29 -3.56 -9.16
N GLY A 224 12.27 -4.71 -9.85
CA GLY A 224 13.37 -5.67 -9.86
C GLY A 224 13.56 -6.43 -8.54
N ILE A 225 12.71 -6.21 -7.54
CA ILE A 225 12.84 -6.79 -6.20
C ILE A 225 12.01 -8.07 -6.12
N ASN A 226 12.68 -9.18 -5.81
CA ASN A 226 12.05 -10.48 -5.59
C ASN A 226 11.99 -10.79 -4.08
N ILE A 227 10.80 -11.12 -3.60
CA ILE A 227 10.47 -11.40 -2.20
C ILE A 227 9.58 -12.64 -2.17
N SER A 228 10.03 -13.69 -1.52
CA SER A 228 9.16 -14.83 -1.22
C SER A 228 8.21 -14.41 -0.11
N THR A 229 6.90 -14.47 -0.32
CA THR A 229 5.91 -13.99 0.65
C THR A 229 4.94 -15.08 1.04
N SER A 230 4.42 -14.99 2.26
CA SER A 230 3.28 -15.78 2.74
C SER A 230 2.14 -14.86 3.13
N VAL A 231 0.91 -15.28 2.85
CA VAL A 231 -0.31 -14.55 3.22
C VAL A 231 -0.86 -15.11 4.53
N PHE A 232 -1.29 -14.19 5.39
CA PHE A 232 -1.80 -14.45 6.73
C PHE A 232 -3.14 -13.75 6.95
N LYS A 233 -3.89 -14.24 7.93
CA LYS A 233 -5.17 -13.67 8.34
C LYS A 233 -5.22 -13.49 9.86
N SER A 234 -5.87 -12.42 10.32
CA SER A 234 -6.26 -12.22 11.72
C SER A 234 -7.62 -11.54 11.81
N ILE A 235 -8.24 -11.64 13.00
CA ILE A 235 -9.48 -10.95 13.40
C ILE A 235 -9.17 -9.87 14.43
#